data_AF-B7R7G9-F1
#
_entry.id   AF-B7R7G9-F1
#
_cell.length_a   1.000
_cell.length_b   1.000
_cell.length_c   1.000
_cell.angle_alpha   90.00
_cell.angle_beta   90.00
_cell.angle_gamma   90.00
#
_symmetry.space_group_name_H-M   'P 1'
#
loop_
_entity.id
_entity.type
_entity.pdbx_description
1 polymer ?
#
loop_
_entity_poly.entity_id
_entity_poly.type
_entity_poly.pdbx_seq_one_letter_code
_entity_poly.pdbx_strand_id
1 'polypeptide(L)'
;MNAKVLWENREVSSFSRLYALFFILIILFFISLKSIIYLASDITAVSWINDIVRKEFVSDVGLKFFVLGLLPEIPYWIKFKREKNGIVIYNIRKNLFYRSNSLLLYLILKMLSKNYSVEQIVEIISEDNKISFLKAKEKVDHYLTQLQKIIIGENREGNNTNYNNIDHVYEFESPLVLSLLLTYKCNLKCKHCLVGSLRHYQIKELELDDIKKLAEQMEKYEIFKIILNGGEPTVRKDFFKILEIFNKHKIPIELVTNGINLSKEKIEIMNSYHVVGYSLSIEGSNSETHDFIRGEGTFKKVISSISNLKKFSNAFQVDVEVTYGKHNMMQIEEIVKLLSDLGVTSVKFARLKPWDWGQQLSNIVPNKEEIKKVNEKIWNIEGKYKGIKIMGDVPKSIEDQKVPGCNINVGFEIQPDGNVLPCRIFEQRVDDKIILGNIKSQDIFEIWNSEKAKRIRSYSKRLSKRFLCTKCEFARFCSTNYCIAENFIKFGKFIPSEEDLNKCKI
;
A
#
# COMPACT_ATOMS: atom_id res chain seq x y z
N MET A 1 -30.38 -18.82 -22.33
CA MET A 1 -30.25 -18.32 -23.73
C MET A 1 -30.71 -16.87 -23.91
N ASN A 2 -31.93 -16.47 -23.53
CA ASN A 2 -32.45 -15.10 -23.77
C ASN A 2 -31.63 -13.97 -23.13
N ALA A 3 -31.01 -14.18 -21.98
CA ALA A 3 -30.18 -13.18 -21.30
C ALA A 3 -28.85 -12.87 -22.01
N LYS A 4 -28.20 -13.88 -22.59
CA LYS A 4 -26.93 -13.71 -23.31
C LYS A 4 -27.14 -12.90 -24.59
N VAL A 5 -28.23 -13.19 -25.30
CA VAL A 5 -28.65 -12.44 -26.50
C VAL A 5 -28.96 -10.98 -26.17
N LEU A 6 -29.64 -10.70 -25.05
CA LEU A 6 -29.88 -9.34 -24.55
C LEU A 6 -28.60 -8.60 -24.13
N TRP A 7 -27.62 -9.31 -23.57
CA TRP A 7 -26.35 -8.72 -23.12
C TRP A 7 -25.41 -8.36 -24.27
N GLU A 8 -25.33 -9.24 -25.28
CA GLU A 8 -24.47 -9.06 -26.46
C GLU A 8 -25.05 -8.04 -27.46
N ASN A 9 -26.34 -7.72 -27.36
CA ASN A 9 -26.97 -6.72 -28.20
C ASN A 9 -26.60 -5.29 -27.77
N ARG A 10 -25.81 -4.60 -28.59
CA ARG A 10 -25.27 -3.26 -28.28
C ARG A 10 -26.29 -2.12 -28.35
N GLU A 11 -27.45 -2.35 -28.97
CA GLU A 11 -28.52 -1.35 -29.09
C GLU A 11 -29.36 -1.19 -27.82
N VAL A 12 -29.26 -2.14 -26.88
CA VAL A 12 -29.98 -2.09 -25.60
C VAL A 12 -29.23 -1.19 -24.61
N SER A 13 -29.94 -0.27 -23.93
CA SER A 13 -29.33 0.63 -22.95
C SER A 13 -28.57 -0.14 -21.85
N SER A 14 -27.48 0.44 -21.33
CA SER A 14 -26.71 -0.16 -20.23
C SER A 14 -27.58 -0.45 -19.01
N PHE A 15 -28.56 0.41 -18.73
CA PHE A 15 -29.53 0.25 -17.65
C PHE A 15 -30.41 -1.00 -17.83
N SER A 16 -30.93 -1.24 -19.04
CA SER A 16 -31.76 -2.41 -19.33
C SER A 16 -30.97 -3.72 -19.28
N ARG A 17 -29.69 -3.70 -19.66
CA ARG A 17 -28.79 -4.85 -19.53
C ARG A 17 -28.49 -5.19 -18.07
N LEU A 18 -28.29 -4.18 -17.23
CA LEU A 18 -28.16 -4.30 -15.77
C LEU A 18 -29.43 -4.84 -15.10
N TYR A 19 -30.60 -4.38 -15.54
CA TYR A 19 -31.89 -4.85 -15.00
C TYR A 19 -32.16 -6.32 -15.32
N ALA A 20 -31.78 -6.79 -16.51
CA ALA A 20 -31.84 -8.20 -16.88
C ALA A 20 -30.90 -9.06 -16.01
N LEU A 21 -29.70 -8.56 -15.73
CA LEU A 21 -28.73 -9.22 -14.86
C LEU A 21 -29.22 -9.32 -13.41
N PHE A 22 -29.86 -8.26 -12.92
CA PHE A 22 -30.51 -8.20 -11.61
C PHE A 22 -31.62 -9.26 -11.48
N PHE A 23 -32.47 -9.41 -12.50
CA PHE A 23 -33.52 -10.44 -12.51
C PHE A 23 -32.95 -11.86 -12.48
N ILE A 24 -31.84 -12.10 -13.19
CA ILE A 24 -31.16 -13.41 -13.21
C ILE A 24 -30.54 -13.72 -11.86
N LEU A 25 -29.90 -12.75 -11.21
CA LEU A 25 -29.30 -12.93 -9.88
C LEU A 25 -30.37 -13.18 -8.80
N ILE A 26 -31.52 -12.51 -8.88
CA ILE A 26 -32.68 -12.80 -8.02
C ILE A 26 -33.19 -14.22 -8.27
N ILE A 27 -33.37 -14.62 -9.53
CA ILE A 27 -33.82 -15.98 -9.87
C ILE A 27 -32.83 -17.02 -9.34
N LEU A 28 -31.51 -16.80 -9.48
CA LEU A 28 -30.48 -17.69 -8.96
C LEU A 28 -30.43 -17.74 -7.42
N PHE A 29 -30.79 -16.64 -6.75
CA PHE A 29 -30.88 -16.58 -5.28
C PHE A 29 -32.09 -17.36 -4.73
N PHE A 30 -33.20 -17.41 -5.48
CA PHE A 30 -34.41 -18.16 -5.11
C PHE A 30 -34.40 -19.63 -5.55
N ILE A 31 -33.43 -20.03 -6.38
CA ILE A 31 -33.25 -21.42 -6.79
C ILE A 31 -32.42 -22.15 -5.72
N SER A 32 -33.02 -23.16 -5.07
CA SER A 32 -32.31 -24.01 -4.10
C SER A 32 -31.06 -24.67 -4.72
N LEU A 33 -30.04 -24.96 -3.90
CA LEU A 33 -28.78 -25.61 -4.32
C LEU A 33 -29.00 -26.86 -5.20
N LYS A 34 -30.13 -27.57 -5.05
CA LYS A 34 -30.50 -28.74 -5.88
C LYS A 34 -30.77 -28.40 -7.35
N SER A 35 -31.25 -27.20 -7.68
CA SER A 35 -31.53 -26.82 -9.07
C SER A 35 -30.36 -26.09 -9.75
N ILE A 36 -29.36 -25.63 -8.97
CA ILE A 36 -28.05 -25.18 -9.50
C ILE A 36 -27.28 -26.37 -10.10
N ILE A 37 -27.40 -27.57 -9.52
CA ILE A 37 -26.79 -28.80 -10.05
C ILE A 37 -27.38 -29.18 -11.41
N TYR A 38 -28.65 -28.86 -11.68
CA TYR A 38 -29.28 -29.14 -12.98
C TYR A 38 -28.83 -28.16 -14.07
N LEU A 39 -28.58 -26.89 -13.71
CA LEU A 39 -27.98 -25.86 -14.58
C LEU A 39 -26.47 -26.09 -14.83
N ALA A 40 -25.78 -26.87 -14.00
CA ALA A 40 -24.36 -27.19 -14.13
C ALA A 40 -24.02 -28.19 -15.25
N SER A 41 -25.00 -28.61 -16.05
CA SER A 41 -24.79 -29.45 -17.24
C SER A 41 -24.29 -28.69 -18.47
N ASP A 42 -24.25 -27.36 -18.43
CA ASP A 42 -23.75 -26.51 -19.52
C ASP A 42 -22.52 -25.69 -19.07
N ILE A 43 -21.34 -26.24 -19.33
CA ILE A 43 -20.01 -25.69 -18.96
C ILE A 43 -19.80 -24.26 -19.49
N THR A 44 -20.48 -23.88 -20.58
CA THR A 44 -20.32 -22.56 -21.20
C THR A 44 -21.05 -21.44 -20.45
N ALA A 45 -22.18 -21.74 -19.81
CA ALA A 45 -22.95 -20.76 -19.03
C ALA A 45 -22.27 -20.43 -17.70
N VAL A 46 -21.67 -21.42 -17.03
CA VAL A 46 -20.95 -21.24 -15.76
C VAL A 46 -19.68 -20.41 -15.96
N SER A 47 -18.94 -20.63 -17.05
CA SER A 47 -17.77 -19.81 -17.40
C SER A 47 -18.15 -18.36 -17.70
N TRP A 48 -19.27 -18.12 -18.40
CA TRP A 48 -19.74 -16.78 -18.74
C TRP A 48 -20.27 -16.03 -17.51
N ILE A 49 -21.01 -16.71 -16.62
CA ILE A 49 -21.46 -16.13 -15.35
C ILE A 49 -20.26 -15.81 -14.44
N ASN A 50 -19.26 -16.69 -14.34
CA ASN A 50 -18.04 -16.40 -13.59
C ASN A 50 -17.24 -15.22 -14.15
N ASP A 51 -17.19 -15.05 -15.47
CA ASP A 51 -16.54 -13.90 -16.12
C ASP A 51 -17.31 -12.59 -15.92
N ILE A 52 -18.64 -12.63 -15.92
CA ILE A 52 -19.49 -11.47 -15.60
C ILE A 52 -19.35 -11.12 -14.12
N VAL A 53 -19.44 -12.10 -13.22
CA VAL A 53 -19.21 -11.90 -11.78
C VAL A 53 -17.81 -11.33 -11.57
N ARG A 54 -16.76 -11.87 -12.20
CA ARG A 54 -15.39 -11.31 -12.11
C ARG A 54 -15.27 -9.89 -12.63
N LYS A 55 -15.98 -9.51 -13.70
CA LYS A 55 -15.90 -8.16 -14.28
C LYS A 55 -16.78 -7.13 -13.54
N GLU A 56 -17.94 -7.54 -13.03
CA GLU A 56 -18.93 -6.67 -12.39
C GLU A 56 -18.75 -6.58 -10.86
N PHE A 57 -18.31 -7.64 -10.15
CA PHE A 57 -17.97 -7.53 -8.71
C PHE A 57 -16.74 -6.62 -8.48
N VAL A 58 -15.92 -6.43 -9.50
CA VAL A 58 -14.77 -5.53 -9.47
C VAL A 58 -15.17 -4.08 -9.79
N SER A 59 -16.37 -3.84 -10.33
CA SER A 59 -16.88 -2.49 -10.65
C SER A 59 -17.57 -1.82 -9.44
N ASP A 60 -17.63 -0.49 -9.42
CA ASP A 60 -18.34 0.30 -8.39
C ASP A 60 -19.85 -0.07 -8.28
N VAL A 61 -20.41 -0.81 -9.25
CA VAL A 61 -21.81 -1.26 -9.27
C VAL A 61 -22.02 -2.49 -8.36
N GLY A 62 -21.10 -3.46 -8.36
CA GLY A 62 -21.16 -4.60 -7.44
C GLY A 62 -21.06 -4.18 -5.97
N LEU A 63 -20.29 -3.12 -5.68
CA LEU A 63 -20.25 -2.49 -4.37
C LEU A 63 -21.59 -1.85 -3.98
N LYS A 64 -22.30 -1.20 -4.91
CA LYS A 64 -23.64 -0.65 -4.65
C LYS A 64 -24.66 -1.74 -4.31
N PHE A 65 -24.54 -2.93 -4.90
CA PHE A 65 -25.38 -4.09 -4.54
C PHE A 65 -24.99 -4.71 -3.18
N PHE A 66 -23.70 -4.78 -2.84
CA PHE A 66 -23.21 -5.16 -1.50
C PHE A 66 -23.72 -4.21 -0.39
N VAL A 67 -23.99 -2.96 -0.76
CA VAL A 67 -24.46 -1.86 0.10
C VAL A 67 -25.99 -1.86 0.30
N LEU A 68 -26.78 -2.53 -0.55
CA LEU A 68 -28.25 -2.43 -0.53
C LEU A 68 -28.99 -3.41 0.40
N GLY A 69 -28.31 -4.04 1.38
CA GLY A 69 -29.01 -4.75 2.47
C GLY A 69 -28.46 -6.11 2.89
N LEU A 70 -27.30 -6.53 2.37
CA LEU A 70 -26.66 -7.79 2.75
C LEU A 70 -25.15 -7.56 2.88
N LEU A 71 -24.71 -7.09 4.04
CA LEU A 71 -23.31 -7.20 4.45
C LEU A 71 -23.16 -8.48 5.28
N PRO A 72 -22.99 -9.68 4.69
CA PRO A 72 -22.74 -10.86 5.51
C PRO A 72 -21.39 -10.76 6.22
N GLU A 73 -20.39 -10.07 5.62
CA GLU A 73 -19.04 -9.96 6.18
C GLU A 73 -18.36 -8.63 5.80
N ILE A 74 -17.44 -8.15 6.66
CA ILE A 74 -16.60 -6.98 6.34
C ILE A 74 -15.58 -7.39 5.28
N PRO A 75 -15.45 -6.64 4.16
CA PRO A 75 -14.46 -6.97 3.15
C PRO A 75 -13.03 -6.98 3.72
N TYR A 76 -12.21 -7.95 3.32
CA TYR A 76 -10.86 -8.15 3.87
C TYR A 76 -9.92 -6.92 3.69
N TRP A 77 -10.23 -6.04 2.74
CA TRP A 77 -9.49 -4.80 2.49
C TRP A 77 -9.92 -3.62 3.38
N ILE A 78 -10.93 -3.81 4.23
CA ILE A 78 -11.30 -2.89 5.29
C ILE A 78 -10.70 -3.41 6.58
N LYS A 79 -9.65 -2.73 7.04
CA LYS A 79 -9.01 -3.02 8.32
C LYS A 79 -9.43 -1.97 9.32
N PHE A 80 -9.52 -2.34 10.58
CA PHE A 80 -9.86 -1.41 11.63
C PHE A 80 -9.13 -1.80 12.90
N LYS A 81 -8.83 -0.78 13.70
CA LYS A 81 -8.06 -0.91 14.92
C LYS A 81 -8.61 0.03 15.99
N ARG A 82 -8.69 -0.48 17.22
CA ARG A 82 -9.00 0.35 18.38
C ARG A 82 -7.79 1.18 18.77
N GLU A 83 -8.04 2.44 19.10
CA GLU A 83 -7.07 3.36 19.69
C GLU A 83 -7.67 3.97 20.96
N LYS A 84 -6.85 4.56 21.84
CA LYS A 84 -7.32 5.20 23.09
C LYS A 84 -8.56 6.08 22.92
N ASN A 85 -8.61 6.85 21.84
CA ASN A 85 -9.62 7.87 21.59
C ASN A 85 -10.61 7.47 20.48
N GLY A 86 -10.76 6.17 20.17
CA GLY A 86 -11.76 5.71 19.21
C GLY A 86 -11.30 4.55 18.34
N ILE A 87 -11.61 4.66 17.05
CA ILE A 87 -11.29 3.65 16.03
C ILE A 87 -10.64 4.31 14.82
N VAL A 88 -9.65 3.62 14.27
CA VAL A 88 -9.06 3.90 12.96
C VAL A 88 -9.52 2.82 12.00
N ILE A 89 -10.04 3.21 10.84
CA ILE A 89 -10.46 2.30 9.77
C ILE A 89 -9.63 2.62 8.53
N TYR A 90 -9.07 1.62 7.88
CA TYR A 90 -8.29 1.74 6.66
C TYR A 90 -8.97 0.99 5.53
N ASN A 91 -9.35 1.74 4.49
CA ASN A 91 -9.73 1.19 3.21
C ASN A 91 -8.47 1.06 2.35
N ILE A 92 -7.92 -0.16 2.30
CA ILE A 92 -6.69 -0.46 1.57
C ILE A 92 -6.86 -0.17 0.07
N ARG A 93 -7.99 -0.58 -0.51
CA ARG A 93 -8.28 -0.44 -1.93
C ARG A 93 -8.24 1.02 -2.39
N LYS A 94 -8.80 1.93 -1.58
CA LYS A 94 -8.80 3.38 -1.87
C LYS A 94 -7.59 4.12 -1.25
N ASN A 95 -6.78 3.44 -0.44
CA ASN A 95 -5.69 3.99 0.35
C ASN A 95 -6.11 5.16 1.28
N LEU A 96 -7.28 5.03 1.90
CA LEU A 96 -7.91 6.06 2.73
C LEU A 96 -8.09 5.60 4.18
N PHE A 97 -7.75 6.49 5.12
CA PHE A 97 -8.01 6.29 6.54
C PHE A 97 -9.19 7.13 7.01
N TYR A 98 -9.99 6.53 7.86
CA TYR A 98 -11.13 7.11 8.55
C TYR A 98 -10.92 6.99 10.05
N ARG A 99 -11.36 8.00 10.80
CA ARG A 99 -11.40 7.96 12.26
C ARG A 99 -12.80 8.22 12.75
N SER A 100 -13.14 7.57 13.85
CA SER A 100 -14.36 7.83 14.59
C SER A 100 -14.08 7.69 16.07
N ASN A 101 -14.68 8.55 16.89
CA ASN A 101 -14.60 8.43 18.35
C ASN A 101 -15.64 7.44 18.90
N SER A 102 -16.44 6.81 18.02
CA SER A 102 -17.49 5.88 18.43
C SER A 102 -16.92 4.51 18.75
N LEU A 103 -16.97 4.15 20.04
CA LEU A 103 -16.72 2.78 20.49
C LEU A 103 -17.77 1.81 19.96
N LEU A 104 -19.02 2.26 19.78
CA LEU A 104 -20.10 1.44 19.25
C LEU A 104 -19.81 0.98 17.81
N LEU A 105 -19.23 1.84 16.97
CA LEU A 105 -18.79 1.46 15.63
C LEU A 105 -17.72 0.36 15.66
N TYR A 106 -16.76 0.43 16.59
CA TYR A 106 -15.76 -0.63 16.77
C TYR A 106 -16.38 -1.96 17.19
N LEU A 107 -17.34 -1.95 18.13
CA LEU A 107 -18.03 -3.15 18.57
C LEU A 107 -18.85 -3.78 17.42
N ILE A 108 -19.58 -2.97 16.66
CA ILE A 108 -20.31 -3.43 15.46
C ILE A 108 -19.33 -4.09 14.48
N LEU A 109 -18.20 -3.44 14.16
CA LEU A 109 -17.20 -4.00 13.26
C LEU A 109 -16.60 -5.31 13.80
N LYS A 110 -16.35 -5.41 15.11
CA LYS A 110 -15.88 -6.65 15.73
C LYS A 110 -16.89 -7.78 15.66
N MET A 111 -18.17 -7.52 15.92
CA MET A 111 -19.22 -8.54 15.80
C MET A 111 -19.41 -8.99 14.35
N LEU A 112 -19.44 -8.06 13.40
CA LEU A 112 -19.49 -8.39 11.97
C LEU A 112 -18.26 -9.22 11.53
N SER A 113 -17.07 -8.93 12.05
CA SER A 113 -15.85 -9.73 11.75
C SER A 113 -15.87 -11.15 12.34
N LYS A 114 -16.81 -11.42 13.26
CA LYS A 114 -17.08 -12.72 13.87
C LYS A 114 -18.37 -13.36 13.34
N ASN A 115 -18.90 -12.85 12.23
CA ASN A 115 -20.07 -13.38 11.51
C ASN A 115 -21.39 -13.33 12.32
N TYR A 116 -21.54 -12.34 13.20
CA TYR A 116 -22.84 -12.04 13.82
C TYR A 116 -23.77 -11.38 12.79
N SER A 117 -25.05 -11.75 12.78
CA SER A 117 -26.06 -11.08 11.95
C SER A 117 -26.38 -9.68 12.47
N VAL A 118 -26.95 -8.83 11.61
CA VAL A 118 -27.37 -7.48 12.01
C VAL A 118 -28.40 -7.53 13.13
N GLU A 119 -29.33 -8.47 13.09
CA GLU A 119 -30.35 -8.70 14.12
C GLU A 119 -29.69 -9.07 15.45
N GLN A 120 -28.75 -10.02 15.47
CA GLN A 120 -28.01 -10.40 16.67
C GLN A 120 -27.25 -9.21 17.26
N ILE A 121 -26.64 -8.37 16.41
CA ILE A 121 -25.96 -7.15 16.83
C ILE A 121 -26.93 -6.17 17.48
N VAL A 122 -28.13 -5.98 16.89
CA VAL A 122 -29.18 -5.11 17.43
C VAL A 122 -29.67 -5.62 18.78
N GLU A 123 -29.90 -6.93 18.93
CA GLU A 123 -30.31 -7.56 20.20
C GLU A 123 -29.28 -7.30 21.30
N ILE A 124 -27.99 -7.61 21.04
CA ILE A 124 -26.89 -7.38 21.99
C ILE A 124 -26.82 -5.90 22.38
N ILE A 125 -26.88 -4.98 21.42
CA ILE A 125 -26.83 -3.53 21.70
C ILE A 125 -28.05 -3.08 22.50
N SER A 126 -29.23 -3.64 22.23
CA SER A 126 -30.47 -3.35 22.95
C SER A 126 -30.35 -3.74 24.43
N GLU A 127 -29.86 -4.95 24.70
CA GLU A 127 -29.68 -5.50 26.04
C GLU A 127 -28.59 -4.75 26.82
N ASP A 128 -27.39 -4.62 26.26
CA ASP A 128 -26.23 -4.01 26.93
C ASP A 128 -26.47 -2.53 27.28
N ASN A 129 -27.22 -1.82 26.44
CA ASN A 129 -27.49 -0.39 26.64
C ASN A 129 -28.84 -0.13 27.33
N LYS A 130 -29.61 -1.18 27.65
CA LYS A 130 -30.97 -1.08 28.23
C LYS A 130 -31.88 -0.14 27.43
N ILE A 131 -31.84 -0.24 26.10
CA ILE A 131 -32.69 0.52 25.17
C ILE A 131 -33.66 -0.40 24.46
N SER A 132 -34.71 0.15 23.83
CA SER A 132 -35.61 -0.65 23.01
C SER A 132 -34.92 -1.15 21.74
N PHE A 133 -35.36 -2.31 21.25
CA PHE A 133 -34.86 -2.92 20.01
C PHE A 133 -34.88 -1.92 18.84
N LEU A 134 -35.97 -1.15 18.71
CA LEU A 134 -36.08 -0.15 17.65
C LEU A 134 -35.00 0.94 17.74
N LYS A 135 -34.71 1.45 18.95
CA LYS A 135 -33.65 2.45 19.16
C LYS A 135 -32.25 1.86 18.92
N ALA A 136 -32.04 0.59 19.29
CA ALA A 136 -30.79 -0.12 18.98
C ALA A 136 -30.62 -0.27 17.46
N LYS A 137 -31.69 -0.65 16.75
CA LYS A 137 -31.71 -0.79 15.30
C LYS A 137 -31.37 0.51 14.59
N GLU A 138 -32.00 1.62 14.96
CA GLU A 138 -31.69 2.94 14.41
C GLU A 138 -30.21 3.32 14.55
N LYS A 139 -29.61 3.03 15.72
CA LYS A 139 -28.17 3.26 15.96
C LYS A 139 -27.30 2.37 15.08
N VAL A 140 -27.64 1.07 14.96
CA VAL A 140 -26.88 0.12 14.13
C VAL A 140 -26.96 0.52 12.67
N ASP A 141 -28.16 0.82 12.15
CA ASP A 141 -28.39 1.22 10.76
C ASP A 141 -27.62 2.51 10.40
N HIS A 142 -27.52 3.46 11.34
CA HIS A 142 -26.68 4.65 11.18
C HIS A 142 -25.20 4.30 10.93
N TYR A 143 -24.63 3.40 11.75
CA TYR A 143 -23.23 2.98 11.58
C TYR A 143 -23.01 2.09 10.37
N LEU A 144 -23.97 1.23 10.00
CA LEU A 144 -23.92 0.46 8.77
C LEU A 144 -23.89 1.38 7.55
N THR A 145 -24.69 2.45 7.54
CA THR A 145 -24.66 3.47 6.47
C THR A 145 -23.30 4.16 6.40
N GLN A 146 -22.68 4.51 7.54
CA GLN A 146 -21.33 5.06 7.56
C GLN A 146 -20.29 4.07 7.02
N LEU A 147 -20.39 2.80 7.42
CA LEU A 147 -19.49 1.74 6.96
C LEU A 147 -19.60 1.53 5.45
N GLN A 148 -20.81 1.55 4.90
CA GLN A 148 -21.04 1.47 3.46
C GLN A 148 -20.33 2.60 2.72
N LYS A 149 -20.47 3.85 3.19
CA LYS A 149 -19.74 5.01 2.66
C LYS A 149 -18.21 4.83 2.74
N ILE A 150 -17.69 4.22 3.81
CA ILE A 150 -16.26 3.92 3.97
C ILE A 150 -15.80 2.84 2.98
N ILE A 151 -16.61 1.79 2.78
CA ILE A 151 -16.30 0.68 1.87
C ILE A 151 -16.20 1.17 0.41
N ILE A 152 -17.16 1.98 -0.03
CA ILE A 152 -17.15 2.57 -1.39
C ILE A 152 -16.13 3.71 -1.53
N GLY A 153 -15.68 4.29 -0.42
CA GLY A 153 -14.72 5.40 -0.40
C GLY A 153 -15.35 6.78 -0.57
N GLU A 154 -16.66 6.93 -0.31
CA GLU A 154 -17.41 8.18 -0.48
C GLU A 154 -17.61 8.97 0.82
N ASN A 155 -17.24 8.44 1.98
CA ASN A 155 -17.52 9.12 3.25
C ASN A 155 -16.79 10.47 3.32
N ARG A 156 -17.48 11.60 3.13
CA ARG A 156 -16.93 12.97 3.25
C ARG A 156 -17.07 13.57 4.66
N GLU A 157 -17.74 12.87 5.57
CA GLU A 157 -18.14 13.40 6.89
C GLU A 157 -17.11 13.13 8.00
N GLY A 158 -15.99 12.47 7.69
CA GLY A 158 -14.83 12.33 8.58
C GLY A 158 -13.62 13.14 8.09
N ASN A 159 -12.65 13.39 8.98
CA ASN A 159 -11.32 13.89 8.60
C ASN A 159 -10.57 12.82 7.78
N ASN A 160 -10.99 12.62 6.53
CA ASN A 160 -10.35 11.69 5.61
C ASN A 160 -8.92 12.13 5.39
N THR A 161 -8.00 11.23 5.69
CA THR A 161 -6.58 11.51 5.50
C THR A 161 -5.97 10.39 4.67
N ASN A 162 -5.29 10.76 3.59
CA ASN A 162 -4.48 9.82 2.82
C ASN A 162 -3.39 9.23 3.73
N TYR A 163 -2.97 7.99 3.48
CA TYR A 163 -1.90 7.32 4.23
C TYR A 163 -0.68 8.22 4.48
N ASN A 164 -0.25 8.96 3.45
CA ASN A 164 0.92 9.82 3.49
C ASN A 164 0.75 11.11 4.33
N ASN A 165 -0.40 11.34 4.96
CA ASN A 165 -0.69 12.57 5.72
C ASN A 165 -1.26 12.30 7.13
N ILE A 166 -1.49 11.03 7.50
CA ILE A 166 -2.18 10.68 8.75
C ILE A 166 -1.33 10.94 10.01
N ASP A 167 -0.02 11.02 9.84
CA ASP A 167 0.94 11.12 10.93
C ASP A 167 1.11 12.52 11.53
N HIS A 168 0.82 13.58 10.78
CA HIS A 168 0.85 14.95 11.31
C HIS A 168 -0.23 15.21 12.35
N VAL A 169 -1.24 14.35 12.38
CA VAL A 169 -2.45 14.58 13.15
C VAL A 169 -2.49 13.65 14.38
N TYR A 170 -1.83 12.48 14.35
CA TYR A 170 -2.08 11.44 15.34
C TYR A 170 -0.85 10.63 15.80
N GLU A 171 -0.95 10.12 17.03
CA GLU A 171 -0.08 9.09 17.59
C GLU A 171 -0.89 7.79 17.73
N PHE A 172 -0.27 6.66 17.40
CA PHE A 172 -0.90 5.33 17.42
C PHE A 172 -0.27 4.46 18.50
N GLU A 173 -1.08 3.63 19.16
CA GLU A 173 -0.62 2.74 20.22
C GLU A 173 0.27 1.61 19.73
N SER A 174 0.12 1.23 18.46
CA SER A 174 0.93 0.23 17.76
C SER A 174 1.02 0.62 16.27
N PRO A 175 2.00 0.11 15.51
CA PRO A 175 2.13 0.44 14.09
C PRO A 175 0.89 -0.01 13.29
N LEU A 176 0.55 0.73 12.24
CA LEU A 176 -0.52 0.37 11.32
C LEU A 176 -0.02 -0.50 10.16
N VAL A 177 1.23 -0.34 9.77
CA VAL A 177 1.85 -1.03 8.63
C VAL A 177 3.27 -1.43 9.01
N LEU A 178 3.70 -2.62 8.59
CA LEU A 178 5.08 -3.06 8.73
C LEU A 178 5.72 -3.25 7.35
N SER A 179 6.99 -2.89 7.20
CA SER A 179 7.84 -3.29 6.07
C SER A 179 8.76 -4.40 6.54
N LEU A 180 8.90 -5.47 5.76
CA LEU A 180 9.80 -6.58 6.07
C LEU A 180 10.70 -6.86 4.87
N LEU A 181 12.00 -6.70 5.07
CA LEU A 181 13.01 -7.19 4.15
C LEU A 181 13.16 -8.69 4.36
N LEU A 182 12.64 -9.50 3.44
CA LEU A 182 12.70 -10.95 3.57
C LEU A 182 14.12 -11.51 3.43
N THR A 183 14.95 -10.84 2.65
CA THR A 183 16.31 -11.27 2.30
C THR A 183 17.06 -10.09 1.69
N TYR A 184 18.39 -10.04 1.84
CA TYR A 184 19.23 -9.16 1.03
C TYR A 184 19.58 -9.77 -0.34
N LYS A 185 19.30 -11.06 -0.58
CA LYS A 185 19.58 -11.70 -1.87
C LYS A 185 18.70 -11.10 -2.95
N CYS A 186 19.27 -10.99 -4.15
CA CYS A 186 18.59 -10.49 -5.33
C CYS A 186 19.14 -11.20 -6.57
N ASN A 187 18.28 -11.44 -7.55
CA ASN A 187 18.64 -11.99 -8.87
C ASN A 187 19.13 -10.92 -9.87
N LEU A 188 19.11 -9.63 -9.50
CA LEU A 188 19.72 -8.54 -10.26
C LEU A 188 20.92 -7.93 -9.53
N LYS A 189 21.68 -7.06 -10.20
CA LYS A 189 22.78 -6.26 -9.61
C LYS A 189 22.67 -4.80 -10.03
N CYS A 190 21.54 -4.17 -9.70
CA CYS A 190 21.22 -2.82 -10.15
C CYS A 190 22.30 -1.82 -9.69
N LYS A 191 22.77 -0.93 -10.58
CA LYS A 191 23.88 -0.01 -10.31
C LYS A 191 23.62 0.97 -9.16
N HIS A 192 22.36 1.32 -8.91
CA HIS A 192 21.88 2.22 -7.86
C HIS A 192 21.37 1.54 -6.58
N CYS A 193 21.61 0.23 -6.40
CA CYS A 193 20.99 -0.54 -5.32
C CYS A 193 21.27 0.04 -3.93
N LEU A 194 20.20 0.35 -3.19
CA LEU A 194 20.25 0.92 -1.84
C LEU A 194 20.92 -0.01 -0.83
N VAL A 195 20.75 -1.32 -0.97
CA VAL A 195 21.25 -2.35 -0.04
C VAL A 195 22.29 -3.24 -0.71
N GLY A 196 23.00 -2.70 -1.71
CA GLY A 196 23.92 -3.46 -2.55
C GLY A 196 25.06 -4.12 -1.76
N SER A 197 25.71 -3.37 -0.87
CA SER A 197 26.77 -3.87 0.01
C SER A 197 26.25 -4.94 0.98
N LEU A 198 25.04 -4.76 1.51
CA LEU A 198 24.39 -5.68 2.47
C LEU A 198 24.16 -7.09 1.87
N ARG A 199 24.19 -7.23 0.54
CA ARG A 199 24.08 -8.53 -0.15
C ARG A 199 25.27 -9.45 0.09
N HIS A 200 26.40 -8.90 0.49
CA HIS A 200 27.61 -9.65 0.79
C HIS A 200 27.71 -10.06 2.25
N TYR A 201 26.83 -9.54 3.11
CA TYR A 201 26.81 -9.87 4.52
C TYR A 201 26.16 -11.24 4.72
N GLN A 202 26.84 -12.10 5.47
CA GLN A 202 26.27 -13.35 5.93
C GLN A 202 25.45 -13.08 7.18
N ILE A 203 24.14 -13.11 7.04
CA ILE A 203 23.21 -12.97 8.15
C ILE A 203 22.33 -14.21 8.27
N LYS A 204 21.90 -14.50 9.50
CA LYS A 204 20.87 -15.50 9.75
C LYS A 204 19.49 -14.88 9.51
N GLU A 205 18.98 -15.05 8.31
CA GLU A 205 17.63 -14.62 7.91
C GLU A 205 16.57 -15.23 8.85
N LEU A 206 15.47 -14.49 9.08
CA LEU A 206 14.32 -14.91 9.88
C LEU A 206 13.79 -16.25 9.36
N GLU A 207 13.61 -17.22 10.25
CA GLU A 207 13.05 -18.52 9.92
C GLU A 207 11.52 -18.43 9.84
N LEU A 208 10.85 -19.46 9.29
CA LEU A 208 9.38 -19.46 9.18
C LEU A 208 8.68 -19.31 10.55
N ASP A 209 9.27 -19.82 11.62
CA ASP A 209 8.74 -19.68 12.97
C ASP A 209 8.81 -18.21 13.46
N ASP A 210 9.86 -17.47 13.09
CA ASP A 210 9.94 -16.04 13.39
C ASP A 210 8.86 -15.26 12.62
N ILE A 211 8.65 -15.61 11.35
CA ILE A 211 7.60 -15.01 10.51
C ILE A 211 6.21 -15.32 11.05
N LYS A 212 5.98 -16.55 11.54
CA LYS A 212 4.72 -16.94 12.18
C LYS A 212 4.46 -16.12 13.43
N LYS A 213 5.45 -15.99 14.33
CA LYS A 213 5.34 -15.15 15.53
C LYS A 213 5.06 -13.68 15.18
N LEU A 214 5.68 -13.17 14.12
CA LEU A 214 5.39 -11.82 13.62
C LEU A 214 3.94 -11.68 13.16
N ALA A 215 3.43 -12.65 12.39
CA ALA A 215 2.04 -12.65 11.91
C ALA A 215 1.02 -12.73 13.08
N GLU A 216 1.29 -13.57 14.09
CA GLU A 216 0.48 -13.65 15.32
C GLU A 216 0.44 -12.30 16.05
N GLN A 217 1.57 -11.61 16.17
CA GLN A 217 1.62 -10.28 16.77
C GLN A 217 0.89 -9.22 15.92
N MET A 218 1.04 -9.28 14.59
CA MET A 218 0.31 -8.39 13.68
C MET A 218 -1.20 -8.55 13.80
N GLU A 219 -1.71 -9.78 13.91
CA GLU A 219 -3.12 -10.04 14.16
C GLU A 219 -3.56 -9.51 15.55
N LYS A 220 -2.79 -9.84 16.60
CA LYS A 220 -3.04 -9.39 17.98
C LYS A 220 -3.17 -7.88 18.11
N TYR A 221 -2.30 -7.13 17.43
CA TYR A 221 -2.25 -5.67 17.49
C TYR A 221 -2.99 -4.98 16.34
N GLU A 222 -3.80 -5.72 15.58
CA GLU A 222 -4.67 -5.22 14.51
C GLU A 222 -3.90 -4.42 13.44
N ILE A 223 -2.68 -4.86 13.12
CA ILE A 223 -1.83 -4.23 12.10
C ILE A 223 -2.45 -4.48 10.72
N PHE A 224 -2.55 -3.43 9.92
CA PHE A 224 -3.41 -3.43 8.74
C PHE A 224 -2.84 -4.17 7.54
N LYS A 225 -1.53 -4.11 7.30
CA LYS A 225 -0.88 -4.83 6.20
C LYS A 225 0.62 -4.98 6.45
N ILE A 226 1.23 -5.89 5.69
CA ILE A 226 2.69 -6.01 5.58
C ILE A 226 3.14 -5.71 4.15
N ILE A 227 4.25 -4.97 4.05
CA ILE A 227 4.97 -4.74 2.80
C ILE A 227 6.16 -5.68 2.78
N LEU A 228 6.20 -6.59 1.81
CA LEU A 228 7.32 -7.51 1.61
C LEU A 228 8.29 -6.91 0.59
N ASN A 229 9.53 -6.72 1.01
CA ASN A 229 10.62 -6.16 0.18
C ASN A 229 11.95 -6.88 0.50
N GLY A 230 13.09 -6.30 0.12
CA GLY A 230 14.42 -6.85 0.34
C GLY A 230 15.37 -6.50 -0.80
N GLY A 231 16.28 -7.42 -1.09
CA GLY A 231 16.95 -7.46 -2.39
C GLY A 231 15.95 -7.84 -3.49
N GLU A 232 15.36 -9.04 -3.39
CA GLU A 232 14.19 -9.47 -4.16
C GLU A 232 13.43 -10.54 -3.37
N PRO A 233 12.21 -10.26 -2.87
CA PRO A 233 11.43 -11.23 -2.09
C PRO A 233 11.26 -12.59 -2.78
N THR A 234 11.01 -12.57 -4.10
CA THR A 234 10.65 -13.78 -4.87
C THR A 234 11.80 -14.76 -5.08
N VAL A 235 13.03 -14.42 -4.70
CA VAL A 235 14.18 -15.36 -4.75
C VAL A 235 14.31 -16.23 -3.51
N ARG A 236 13.57 -15.91 -2.44
CA ARG A 236 13.61 -16.66 -1.19
C ARG A 236 12.89 -18.01 -1.36
N LYS A 237 13.54 -19.11 -0.96
CA LYS A 237 13.06 -20.48 -1.25
C LYS A 237 11.68 -20.80 -0.67
N ASP A 238 11.36 -20.21 0.46
CA ASP A 238 10.11 -20.37 1.23
C ASP A 238 9.13 -19.21 1.03
N PHE A 239 9.31 -18.38 -0.02
CA PHE A 239 8.48 -17.18 -0.28
C PHE A 239 6.97 -17.46 -0.23
N PHE A 240 6.49 -18.51 -0.91
CA PHE A 240 5.05 -18.83 -0.91
C PHE A 240 4.55 -19.31 0.47
N LYS A 241 5.38 -19.97 1.28
CA LYS A 241 5.02 -20.34 2.66
C LYS A 241 4.88 -19.10 3.54
N ILE A 242 5.69 -18.08 3.30
CA ILE A 242 5.59 -16.79 3.99
C ILE A 242 4.28 -16.09 3.63
N LEU A 243 3.90 -16.08 2.35
CA LEU A 243 2.59 -15.56 1.92
C LEU A 243 1.44 -16.32 2.60
N GLU A 244 1.52 -17.65 2.66
CA GLU A 244 0.54 -18.49 3.33
C GLU A 244 0.39 -18.16 4.82
N ILE A 245 1.50 -17.91 5.53
CA ILE A 245 1.49 -17.51 6.94
C ILE A 245 0.70 -16.21 7.13
N PHE A 246 1.06 -15.13 6.42
CA PHE A 246 0.33 -13.85 6.55
C PHE A 246 -1.15 -13.97 6.13
N ASN A 247 -1.43 -14.77 5.10
CA ASN A 247 -2.77 -15.05 4.65
C ASN A 247 -3.64 -15.74 5.73
N LYS A 248 -3.10 -16.74 6.45
CA LYS A 248 -3.80 -17.43 7.54
C LYS A 248 -4.22 -16.48 8.67
N HIS A 249 -3.41 -15.44 8.92
CA HIS A 249 -3.69 -14.39 9.90
C HIS A 249 -4.52 -13.22 9.33
N LYS A 250 -5.07 -13.36 8.11
CA LYS A 250 -5.87 -12.32 7.42
C LYS A 250 -5.12 -10.98 7.32
N ILE A 251 -3.81 -11.04 7.07
CA ILE A 251 -2.93 -9.89 6.88
C ILE A 251 -2.74 -9.65 5.38
N PRO A 252 -3.27 -8.55 4.83
CA PRO A 252 -3.03 -8.14 3.45
C PRO A 252 -1.55 -7.90 3.16
N ILE A 253 -1.12 -8.29 1.96
CA ILE A 253 0.28 -8.24 1.54
C ILE A 253 0.44 -7.26 0.38
N GLU A 254 1.41 -6.35 0.50
CA GLU A 254 1.91 -5.55 -0.61
C GLU A 254 3.32 -6.05 -0.97
N LEU A 255 3.56 -6.31 -2.25
CA LEU A 255 4.83 -6.86 -2.73
C LEU A 255 5.64 -5.81 -3.48
N VAL A 256 6.83 -5.48 -2.98
CA VAL A 256 7.83 -4.70 -3.71
C VAL A 256 8.78 -5.68 -4.41
N THR A 257 8.92 -5.56 -5.73
CA THR A 257 9.70 -6.51 -6.53
C THR A 257 10.36 -5.81 -7.72
N ASN A 258 11.51 -6.32 -8.16
CA ASN A 258 12.14 -5.88 -9.40
C ASN A 258 11.33 -6.27 -10.65
N GLY A 259 10.32 -7.14 -10.49
CA GLY A 259 9.34 -7.41 -11.54
C GLY A 259 9.83 -8.31 -12.67
N ILE A 260 11.03 -8.89 -12.61
CA ILE A 260 11.51 -9.75 -13.70
C ILE A 260 11.03 -11.21 -13.60
N ASN A 261 10.27 -11.55 -12.56
CA ASN A 261 9.93 -12.94 -12.20
C ASN A 261 8.43 -13.14 -11.86
N LEU A 262 7.52 -12.48 -12.59
CA LEU A 262 6.07 -12.57 -12.37
C LEU A 262 5.35 -13.20 -13.58
N SER A 263 5.43 -14.53 -13.66
CA SER A 263 4.67 -15.30 -14.64
C SER A 263 3.18 -15.36 -14.27
N LYS A 264 2.34 -15.74 -15.23
CA LYS A 264 0.90 -15.97 -15.00
C LYS A 264 0.67 -16.94 -13.83
N GLU A 265 1.37 -18.06 -13.81
CA GLU A 265 1.21 -19.12 -12.80
C GLU A 265 1.53 -18.59 -11.40
N LYS A 266 2.61 -17.80 -11.27
CA LYS A 266 2.99 -17.19 -9.99
C LYS A 266 1.95 -16.19 -9.51
N ILE A 267 1.42 -15.37 -10.41
CA ILE A 267 0.37 -14.39 -10.09
C ILE A 267 -0.92 -15.11 -9.66
N GLU A 268 -1.31 -16.18 -10.36
CA GLU A 268 -2.46 -16.99 -10.00
C GLU A 268 -2.31 -17.63 -8.60
N ILE A 269 -1.11 -18.10 -8.25
CA ILE A 269 -0.80 -18.56 -6.89
C ILE A 269 -0.90 -17.39 -5.89
N MET A 270 -0.31 -16.24 -6.17
CA MET A 270 -0.35 -15.06 -5.29
C MET A 270 -1.76 -14.53 -5.04
N ASN A 271 -2.67 -14.66 -6.01
CA ASN A 271 -4.09 -14.30 -5.85
C ASN A 271 -4.77 -15.09 -4.72
N SER A 272 -4.26 -16.28 -4.36
CA SER A 272 -4.81 -17.09 -3.26
C SER A 272 -4.35 -16.62 -1.86
N TYR A 273 -3.43 -15.65 -1.78
CA TYR A 273 -2.79 -15.22 -0.52
C TYR A 273 -3.03 -13.75 -0.14
N HIS A 274 -4.14 -13.14 -0.58
CA HIS A 274 -4.46 -11.72 -0.31
C HIS A 274 -3.30 -10.74 -0.63
N VAL A 275 -2.59 -10.97 -1.73
CA VAL A 275 -1.67 -9.97 -2.27
C VAL A 275 -2.50 -8.84 -2.90
N VAL A 276 -2.58 -7.71 -2.20
CA VAL A 276 -3.48 -6.58 -2.51
C VAL A 276 -2.82 -5.51 -3.36
N GLY A 277 -1.50 -5.51 -3.48
CA GLY A 277 -0.76 -4.51 -4.22
C GLY A 277 0.62 -4.99 -4.65
N TYR A 278 1.10 -4.46 -5.77
CA TYR A 278 2.44 -4.69 -6.30
C TYR A 278 3.13 -3.35 -6.56
N SER A 279 4.38 -3.19 -6.14
CA SER A 279 5.25 -2.08 -6.53
C SER A 279 6.42 -2.64 -7.33
N LEU A 280 6.45 -2.34 -8.63
CA LEU A 280 7.50 -2.76 -9.56
C LEU A 280 8.47 -1.62 -9.79
N SER A 281 9.62 -1.89 -10.41
CA SER A 281 10.58 -0.84 -10.72
C SER A 281 10.95 -0.77 -12.19
N ILE A 282 10.98 0.45 -12.73
CA ILE A 282 11.42 0.75 -14.10
C ILE A 282 12.27 2.01 -14.08
N GLU A 283 13.30 2.11 -14.93
CA GLU A 283 14.18 3.29 -14.95
C GLU A 283 14.10 4.08 -16.25
N GLY A 284 13.29 3.67 -17.22
CA GLY A 284 13.20 4.33 -18.53
C GLY A 284 11.99 3.88 -19.33
N SER A 285 11.70 4.60 -20.41
CA SER A 285 10.62 4.25 -21.35
C SER A 285 11.05 3.21 -22.40
N ASN A 286 12.33 2.81 -22.39
CA ASN A 286 12.91 1.84 -23.30
C ASN A 286 13.97 0.96 -22.62
N SER A 287 14.44 -0.06 -23.32
CA SER A 287 15.44 -1.00 -22.83
C SER A 287 16.80 -0.36 -22.58
N GLU A 288 17.26 0.55 -23.44
CA GLU A 288 18.57 1.19 -23.29
C GLU A 288 18.70 1.86 -21.91
N THR A 289 17.72 2.69 -21.54
CA THR A 289 17.75 3.44 -20.28
C THR A 289 17.49 2.55 -19.06
N HIS A 290 16.54 1.62 -19.16
CA HIS A 290 16.24 0.71 -18.05
C HIS A 290 17.39 -0.28 -17.79
N ASP A 291 17.85 -0.96 -18.83
CA ASP A 291 18.83 -2.03 -18.74
C ASP A 291 20.21 -1.48 -18.38
N PHE A 292 20.51 -0.21 -18.72
CA PHE A 292 21.71 0.48 -18.26
C PHE A 292 21.84 0.44 -16.72
N ILE A 293 20.73 0.55 -15.99
CA ILE A 293 20.73 0.49 -14.52
C ILE A 293 20.53 -0.93 -14.00
N ARG A 294 19.59 -1.68 -14.57
CA ARG A 294 19.05 -2.92 -13.97
C ARG A 294 19.59 -4.22 -14.57
N GLY A 295 20.30 -4.14 -15.70
CA GLY A 295 20.90 -5.26 -16.42
C GLY A 295 20.17 -5.55 -17.74
N GLU A 296 20.88 -6.19 -18.66
CA GLU A 296 20.38 -6.48 -20.00
C GLU A 296 19.12 -7.36 -20.00
N GLY A 297 18.14 -6.97 -20.82
CA GLY A 297 16.90 -7.70 -21.04
C GLY A 297 15.88 -7.59 -19.90
N THR A 298 16.14 -6.80 -18.86
CA THR A 298 15.21 -6.67 -17.73
C THR A 298 13.99 -5.81 -18.08
N PHE A 299 14.13 -4.82 -18.96
CA PHE A 299 13.02 -4.00 -19.44
C PHE A 299 11.88 -4.85 -20.01
N LYS A 300 12.20 -5.71 -20.99
CA LYS A 300 11.20 -6.58 -21.63
C LYS A 300 10.49 -7.47 -20.61
N LYS A 301 11.22 -7.99 -19.63
CA LYS A 301 10.67 -8.84 -18.56
C LYS A 301 9.73 -8.06 -17.66
N VAL A 302 10.11 -6.88 -17.19
CA VAL A 302 9.25 -6.08 -16.31
C VAL A 302 7.99 -5.59 -17.03
N ILE A 303 8.08 -5.19 -18.30
CA ILE A 303 6.90 -4.82 -19.11
C ILE A 303 5.94 -6.01 -19.24
N SER A 304 6.46 -7.20 -19.55
CA SER A 304 5.65 -8.42 -19.59
C SER A 304 4.98 -8.73 -18.25
N SER A 305 5.69 -8.53 -17.14
CA SER A 305 5.16 -8.74 -15.79
C SER A 305 4.06 -7.75 -15.45
N ILE A 306 4.21 -6.47 -15.81
CA ILE A 306 3.13 -5.46 -15.66
C ILE A 306 1.90 -5.91 -16.44
N SER A 307 2.06 -6.30 -17.71
CA SER A 307 0.94 -6.80 -18.52
C SER A 307 0.28 -8.05 -17.90
N ASN A 308 1.07 -8.99 -17.38
CA ASN A 308 0.55 -10.17 -16.69
C ASN A 308 -0.24 -9.79 -15.44
N LEU A 309 0.28 -8.89 -14.61
CA LEU A 309 -0.42 -8.42 -13.40
C LEU A 309 -1.76 -7.78 -13.77
N LYS A 310 -1.79 -6.94 -14.80
CA LYS A 310 -3.03 -6.30 -15.24
C LYS A 310 -4.06 -7.26 -15.79
N LYS A 311 -3.63 -8.40 -16.36
CA LYS A 311 -4.51 -9.41 -16.95
C LYS A 311 -4.97 -10.47 -15.95
N PHE A 312 -4.13 -10.84 -14.98
CA PHE A 312 -4.33 -12.03 -14.16
C PHE A 312 -4.38 -11.76 -12.65
N SER A 313 -3.99 -10.58 -12.17
CA SER A 313 -3.99 -10.26 -10.74
C SER A 313 -5.34 -9.72 -10.26
N ASN A 314 -5.71 -10.08 -9.03
CA ASN A 314 -6.83 -9.48 -8.30
C ASN A 314 -6.42 -8.29 -7.40
N ALA A 315 -5.15 -7.88 -7.45
CA ALA A 315 -4.65 -6.76 -6.65
C ALA A 315 -5.33 -5.45 -7.00
N PHE A 316 -5.50 -4.60 -6.01
CA PHE A 316 -6.12 -3.28 -6.16
C PHE A 316 -5.19 -2.29 -6.86
N GLN A 317 -3.87 -2.47 -6.69
CA GLN A 317 -2.87 -1.50 -7.11
C GLN A 317 -1.69 -2.22 -7.77
N VAL A 318 -1.28 -1.70 -8.93
CA VAL A 318 0.00 -2.01 -9.56
C VAL A 318 0.70 -0.68 -9.71
N ASP A 319 1.67 -0.45 -8.84
CA ASP A 319 2.45 0.77 -8.76
C ASP A 319 3.83 0.55 -9.35
N VAL A 320 4.45 1.64 -9.78
CA VAL A 320 5.82 1.62 -10.32
C VAL A 320 6.67 2.69 -9.66
N GLU A 321 7.83 2.29 -9.13
CA GLU A 321 8.87 3.19 -8.65
C GLU A 321 9.93 3.41 -9.74
N VAL A 322 10.28 4.68 -9.95
CA VAL A 322 11.32 5.13 -10.90
C VAL A 322 12.38 5.91 -10.13
N THR A 323 13.65 5.56 -10.31
CA THR A 323 14.78 6.35 -9.80
C THR A 323 15.33 7.25 -10.89
N TYR A 324 15.03 8.55 -10.83
CA TYR A 324 15.47 9.47 -11.89
C TYR A 324 16.89 10.01 -11.65
N GLY A 325 17.67 10.07 -12.71
CA GLY A 325 18.97 10.73 -12.79
C GLY A 325 19.15 11.42 -14.15
N LYS A 326 20.33 11.96 -14.44
CA LYS A 326 20.61 12.63 -15.73
C LYS A 326 20.35 11.72 -16.95
N HIS A 327 20.56 10.42 -16.77
CA HIS A 327 20.35 9.39 -17.79
C HIS A 327 18.88 9.21 -18.24
N ASN A 328 17.89 9.56 -17.41
CA ASN A 328 16.47 9.29 -17.70
C ASN A 328 15.52 10.47 -17.41
N MET A 329 16.00 11.58 -16.84
CA MET A 329 15.14 12.71 -16.45
C MET A 329 14.40 13.37 -17.62
N MET A 330 14.89 13.20 -18.85
CA MET A 330 14.19 13.68 -20.04
C MET A 330 12.98 12.81 -20.38
N GLN A 331 12.98 11.53 -19.98
CA GLN A 331 11.96 10.53 -20.32
C GLN A 331 10.75 10.48 -19.37
N ILE A 332 10.63 11.42 -18.41
CA ILE A 332 9.59 11.37 -17.36
C ILE A 332 8.18 11.22 -17.94
N GLU A 333 7.87 11.96 -18.99
CA GLU A 333 6.52 11.94 -19.60
C GLU A 333 6.32 10.68 -20.45
N GLU A 334 7.35 10.24 -21.16
CA GLU A 334 7.34 9.00 -21.95
C GLU A 334 7.15 7.77 -21.04
N ILE A 335 7.77 7.77 -19.86
CA ILE A 335 7.56 6.74 -18.83
C ILE A 335 6.12 6.78 -18.34
N VAL A 336 5.59 7.95 -17.98
CA VAL A 336 4.18 8.09 -17.55
C VAL A 336 3.23 7.59 -18.64
N LYS A 337 3.46 7.96 -19.90
CA LYS A 337 2.65 7.50 -21.02
C LYS A 337 2.69 5.98 -21.15
N LEU A 338 3.87 5.38 -21.15
CA LEU A 338 4.04 3.92 -21.22
C LEU A 338 3.27 3.21 -20.09
N LEU A 339 3.43 3.69 -18.85
CA LEU A 339 2.77 3.09 -17.68
C LEU A 339 1.24 3.29 -17.72
N SER A 340 0.78 4.45 -18.19
CA SER A 340 -0.64 4.72 -18.42
C SER A 340 -1.23 3.77 -19.47
N ASP A 341 -0.54 3.58 -20.60
CA ASP A 341 -0.95 2.68 -21.69
C ASP A 341 -1.02 1.22 -21.19
N LEU A 342 -0.16 0.85 -20.24
CA LEU A 342 -0.17 -0.45 -19.57
C LEU A 342 -1.23 -0.56 -18.46
N GLY A 343 -1.92 0.52 -18.08
CA GLY A 343 -2.93 0.51 -17.02
C GLY A 343 -2.37 0.45 -15.60
N VAL A 344 -1.15 0.93 -15.38
CA VAL A 344 -0.52 1.08 -14.06
C VAL A 344 -1.29 2.09 -13.21
N THR A 345 -1.50 1.77 -11.93
CA THR A 345 -2.31 2.56 -11.00
C THR A 345 -1.60 3.84 -10.58
N SER A 346 -0.31 3.75 -10.24
CA SER A 346 0.49 4.93 -9.92
C SER A 346 1.96 4.78 -10.27
N VAL A 347 2.63 5.92 -10.46
CA VAL A 347 4.08 6.00 -10.62
C VAL A 347 4.66 6.99 -9.62
N LYS A 348 5.74 6.57 -8.96
CA LYS A 348 6.51 7.40 -8.03
C LYS A 348 7.92 7.62 -8.57
N PHE A 349 8.27 8.88 -8.74
CA PHE A 349 9.62 9.31 -9.11
C PHE A 349 10.41 9.69 -7.86
N ALA A 350 11.54 9.04 -7.64
CA ALA A 350 12.50 9.39 -6.60
C ALA A 350 13.84 9.74 -7.25
N ARG A 351 14.53 10.78 -6.77
CA ARG A 351 15.87 11.09 -7.30
C ARG A 351 16.88 10.01 -6.96
N LEU A 352 17.80 9.79 -7.90
CA LEU A 352 19.03 9.04 -7.67
C LEU A 352 19.84 9.73 -6.58
N LYS A 353 20.32 8.93 -5.62
CA LYS A 353 21.25 9.37 -4.59
C LYS A 353 22.49 8.51 -4.66
N PRO A 354 23.70 9.08 -4.42
CA PRO A 354 24.95 8.35 -4.45
C PRO A 354 25.12 7.57 -3.14
N TRP A 355 24.23 6.60 -2.93
CA TRP A 355 24.09 5.80 -1.72
C TRP A 355 24.44 4.34 -2.02
N ASP A 356 25.19 3.70 -1.12
CA ASP A 356 25.74 2.36 -1.32
C ASP A 356 26.32 2.18 -2.74
N TRP A 357 25.85 1.23 -3.56
CA TRP A 357 26.32 1.03 -4.93
C TRP A 357 26.04 2.22 -5.84
N GLY A 358 25.03 3.04 -5.54
CA GLY A 358 24.72 4.26 -6.27
C GLY A 358 25.86 5.29 -6.25
N GLN A 359 26.86 5.17 -5.37
CA GLN A 359 28.07 6.02 -5.38
C GLN A 359 28.80 6.00 -6.73
N GLN A 360 28.78 4.86 -7.44
CA GLN A 360 29.39 4.74 -8.77
C GLN A 360 28.66 5.56 -9.86
N LEU A 361 27.47 6.08 -9.55
CA LEU A 361 26.63 6.88 -10.46
C LEU A 361 26.65 8.37 -10.09
N SER A 362 27.64 8.81 -9.30
CA SER A 362 27.76 10.21 -8.84
C SER A 362 27.73 11.24 -9.98
N ASN A 363 28.29 10.90 -11.15
CA ASN A 363 28.31 11.74 -12.35
C ASN A 363 26.91 12.00 -12.96
N ILE A 364 25.95 11.11 -12.73
CA ILE A 364 24.57 11.22 -13.24
C ILE A 364 23.55 11.57 -12.15
N VAL A 365 23.99 11.93 -10.95
CA VAL A 365 23.13 12.52 -9.92
C VAL A 365 22.69 13.92 -10.39
N PRO A 366 21.37 14.21 -10.39
CA PRO A 366 20.87 15.53 -10.76
C PRO A 366 21.31 16.62 -9.78
N ASN A 367 21.65 17.80 -10.30
CA ASN A 367 21.85 19.00 -9.49
C ASN A 367 20.50 19.62 -9.05
N LYS A 368 20.55 20.67 -8.22
CA LYS A 368 19.34 21.31 -7.65
C LYS A 368 18.41 21.89 -8.72
N GLU A 369 18.94 22.46 -9.79
CA GLU A 369 18.14 23.00 -10.89
C GLU A 369 17.47 21.89 -11.71
N GLU A 370 18.18 20.80 -11.97
CA GLU A 370 17.64 19.63 -12.66
C GLU A 370 16.52 18.97 -11.84
N ILE A 371 16.70 18.85 -10.51
CA ILE A 371 15.66 18.37 -9.58
C ILE A 371 14.41 19.26 -9.65
N LYS A 372 14.60 20.59 -9.66
CA LYS A 372 13.50 21.56 -9.79
C LYS A 372 12.76 21.35 -11.11
N LYS A 373 13.47 21.25 -12.23
CA LYS A 373 12.89 21.02 -13.57
C LYS A 373 12.10 19.71 -13.64
N VAL A 374 12.63 18.62 -13.07
CA VAL A 374 11.92 17.31 -13.04
C VAL A 374 10.62 17.41 -12.26
N ASN A 375 10.64 18.01 -11.06
CA ASN A 375 9.44 18.16 -10.25
C ASN A 375 8.41 19.08 -10.91
N GLU A 376 8.83 20.19 -11.53
CA GLU A 376 7.95 21.05 -12.33
C GLU A 376 7.32 20.28 -13.51
N LYS A 377 8.11 19.46 -14.22
CA LYS A 377 7.58 18.58 -15.28
C LYS A 377 6.53 17.61 -14.73
N ILE A 378 6.80 16.96 -13.59
CA ILE A 378 5.84 16.05 -12.93
C ILE A 378 4.54 16.78 -12.58
N TRP A 379 4.61 17.98 -12.00
CA TRP A 379 3.42 18.75 -11.62
C TRP A 379 2.59 19.24 -12.81
N ASN A 380 3.22 19.43 -13.97
CA ASN A 380 2.56 19.87 -15.20
C ASN A 380 1.84 18.73 -15.93
N ILE A 381 2.33 17.48 -15.79
CA ILE A 381 1.70 16.31 -16.41
C ILE A 381 0.73 15.59 -15.47
N GLU A 382 0.66 15.98 -14.20
CA GLU A 382 -0.33 15.46 -13.24
C GLU A 382 -1.76 15.69 -13.77
N GLY A 383 -2.54 14.61 -13.88
CA GLY A 383 -3.90 14.64 -14.43
C GLY A 383 -3.99 14.62 -15.96
N LYS A 384 -2.87 14.74 -16.69
CA LYS A 384 -2.84 14.67 -18.17
C LYS A 384 -3.20 13.26 -18.68
N TYR A 385 -2.76 12.23 -17.98
CA TYR A 385 -2.97 10.82 -18.35
C TYR A 385 -4.05 10.20 -17.46
N LYS A 386 -5.06 9.58 -18.09
CA LYS A 386 -6.19 8.97 -17.37
C LYS A 386 -5.77 7.67 -16.70
N GLY A 387 -6.22 7.47 -15.46
CA GLY A 387 -6.09 6.19 -14.76
C GLY A 387 -4.74 5.94 -14.08
N ILE A 388 -3.80 6.90 -14.15
CA ILE A 388 -2.51 6.83 -13.46
C ILE A 388 -2.32 8.01 -12.52
N LYS A 389 -1.99 7.73 -11.26
CA LYS A 389 -1.55 8.75 -10.30
C LYS A 389 -0.05 8.99 -10.43
N ILE A 390 0.37 10.24 -10.52
CA ILE A 390 1.78 10.61 -10.68
C ILE A 390 2.27 11.26 -9.39
N MET A 391 3.39 10.80 -8.86
CA MET A 391 3.98 11.34 -7.63
C MET A 391 5.46 11.63 -7.84
N GLY A 392 5.90 12.82 -7.44
CA GLY A 392 7.32 13.17 -7.35
C GLY A 392 7.87 12.97 -5.94
N ASP A 393 9.16 13.23 -5.78
CA ASP A 393 9.80 13.27 -4.46
C ASP A 393 9.53 14.56 -3.70
N VAL A 394 8.95 15.57 -4.37
CA VAL A 394 8.50 16.82 -3.77
C VAL A 394 7.01 17.05 -4.07
N PRO A 395 6.15 17.20 -3.04
CA PRO A 395 4.74 17.50 -3.26
C PRO A 395 4.54 18.89 -3.87
N LYS A 396 3.54 18.99 -4.76
CA LYS A 396 3.11 20.25 -5.42
C LYS A 396 2.61 21.30 -4.42
N SER A 397 1.92 20.85 -3.37
CA SER A 397 1.24 21.69 -2.37
C SER A 397 2.15 22.31 -1.29
N ILE A 398 3.46 22.40 -1.52
CA ILE A 398 4.40 23.02 -0.57
C ILE A 398 4.22 24.55 -0.47
N GLU A 399 3.40 25.16 -1.32
CA GLU A 399 3.03 26.58 -1.20
C GLU A 399 2.47 26.94 0.21
N ASP A 400 1.90 25.96 0.93
CA ASP A 400 1.40 26.12 2.31
C ASP A 400 2.44 25.79 3.42
N GLN A 401 3.71 25.54 3.08
CA GLN A 401 4.78 25.12 4.02
C GLN A 401 4.48 23.84 4.84
N LYS A 402 3.44 23.07 4.50
CA LYS A 402 3.15 21.78 5.13
C LYS A 402 4.05 20.70 4.53
N VAL A 403 4.95 20.16 5.35
CA VAL A 403 5.82 19.04 4.98
C VAL A 403 4.97 17.78 4.81
N PRO A 404 5.20 16.93 3.79
CA PRO A 404 4.51 15.64 3.66
C PRO A 404 4.72 14.75 4.90
N GLY A 405 3.77 13.85 5.14
CA GLY A 405 3.87 12.89 6.24
C GLY A 405 5.06 11.94 6.09
N CYS A 406 5.55 11.48 7.24
CA CYS A 406 6.64 10.55 7.39
C CYS A 406 6.13 9.22 7.92
N ASN A 407 6.36 8.15 7.14
CA ASN A 407 5.79 6.85 7.45
C ASN A 407 6.34 6.19 8.73
N ILE A 408 7.42 6.71 9.32
CA ILE A 408 7.94 6.22 10.61
C ILE A 408 6.94 6.39 11.76
N ASN A 409 5.94 7.26 11.56
CA ASN A 409 4.88 7.53 12.52
C ASN A 409 3.69 6.56 12.41
N VAL A 410 3.64 5.74 11.36
CA VAL A 410 2.59 4.72 11.14
C VAL A 410 3.15 3.30 11.02
N GLY A 411 4.47 3.15 11.03
CA GLY A 411 5.13 1.87 10.81
C GLY A 411 6.63 1.95 10.98
N PHE A 412 7.29 0.80 10.84
CA PHE A 412 8.74 0.68 10.80
C PHE A 412 9.15 -0.43 9.83
N GLU A 413 10.45 -0.61 9.65
CA GLU A 413 11.02 -1.65 8.84
C GLU A 413 11.73 -2.71 9.66
N ILE A 414 11.58 -3.97 9.26
CA ILE A 414 12.21 -5.13 9.86
C ILE A 414 13.23 -5.66 8.85
N GLN A 415 14.50 -5.75 9.26
CA GLN A 415 15.60 -6.31 8.49
C GLN A 415 15.52 -7.85 8.46
N PRO A 416 16.22 -8.53 7.52
CA PRO A 416 16.11 -9.97 7.41
C PRO A 416 16.62 -10.74 8.63
N ASP A 417 17.46 -10.15 9.48
CA ASP A 417 17.94 -10.78 10.73
C ASP A 417 17.02 -10.54 11.94
N GLY A 418 15.97 -9.74 11.78
CA GLY A 418 14.98 -9.38 12.80
C GLY A 418 15.17 -8.00 13.44
N ASN A 419 16.25 -7.28 13.11
CA ASN A 419 16.45 -5.92 13.62
C ASN A 419 15.38 -4.96 13.08
N VAL A 420 14.96 -4.02 13.92
CA VAL A 420 13.93 -3.04 13.58
C VAL A 420 14.54 -1.67 13.40
N LEU A 421 14.37 -1.08 12.22
CA LEU A 421 14.79 0.27 11.87
C LEU A 421 13.59 1.19 11.65
N PRO A 422 13.70 2.51 11.83
CA PRO A 422 12.57 3.42 11.62
C PRO A 422 12.06 3.40 10.17
N CYS A 423 12.94 3.29 9.18
CA CYS A 423 12.59 3.11 7.76
C CYS A 423 13.79 2.67 6.92
N ARG A 424 13.53 2.26 5.66
CA ARG A 424 14.55 1.79 4.70
C ARG A 424 15.73 2.70 4.42
N ILE A 425 15.57 4.00 4.59
CA ILE A 425 16.68 4.93 4.32
C ILE A 425 17.79 4.73 5.36
N PHE A 426 17.45 4.33 6.58
CA PHE A 426 18.42 4.09 7.64
C PHE A 426 19.38 2.92 7.39
N GLU A 427 19.11 2.06 6.40
CA GLU A 427 20.06 1.03 5.93
C GLU A 427 21.40 1.60 5.47
N GLN A 428 21.44 2.88 5.06
CA GLN A 428 22.68 3.54 4.67
C GLN A 428 23.67 3.76 5.82
N ARG A 429 23.19 3.74 7.05
CA ARG A 429 24.00 3.95 8.25
C ARG A 429 23.33 3.27 9.42
N VAL A 430 23.59 1.98 9.56
CA VAL A 430 23.11 1.20 10.70
C VAL A 430 24.03 1.41 11.89
N ASP A 431 23.48 1.97 12.96
CA ASP A 431 24.14 2.10 14.25
C ASP A 431 23.15 1.91 15.41
N ASP A 432 23.67 1.72 16.62
CA ASP A 432 22.86 1.44 17.82
C ASP A 432 21.86 2.56 18.16
N LYS A 433 22.06 3.78 17.62
CA LYS A 433 21.15 4.91 17.86
C LYS A 433 19.86 4.77 17.07
N ILE A 434 19.86 3.98 15.99
CA ILE A 434 18.70 3.82 15.11
C ILE A 434 18.05 2.43 15.22
N ILE A 435 18.76 1.41 15.68
CA ILE A 435 18.17 0.08 15.93
C ILE A 435 17.18 0.19 17.09
N LEU A 436 15.90 -0.01 16.79
CA LEU A 436 14.79 0.13 17.73
C LEU A 436 14.61 -1.09 18.64
N GLY A 437 15.00 -2.27 18.15
CA GLY A 437 14.87 -3.55 18.83
C GLY A 437 15.05 -4.71 17.86
N ASN A 438 14.80 -5.94 18.31
CA ASN A 438 14.83 -7.14 17.47
C ASN A 438 13.61 -8.03 17.73
N ILE A 439 12.89 -8.39 16.66
CA ILE A 439 11.62 -9.14 16.74
C ILE A 439 11.77 -10.59 17.21
N LYS A 440 13.00 -11.14 17.20
CA LYS A 440 13.26 -12.49 17.73
C LYS A 440 13.23 -12.53 19.26
N SER A 441 13.50 -11.40 19.90
CA SER A 441 13.63 -11.28 21.36
C SER A 441 12.60 -10.35 22.01
N GLN A 442 11.89 -9.54 21.22
CA GLN A 442 10.99 -8.51 21.74
C GLN A 442 9.68 -8.49 20.97
N ASP A 443 8.60 -8.14 21.66
CA ASP A 443 7.29 -7.93 21.04
C ASP A 443 7.26 -6.59 20.26
N ILE A 444 6.63 -6.56 19.09
CA ILE A 444 6.57 -5.37 18.21
C ILE A 444 5.91 -4.17 18.88
N PHE A 445 4.97 -4.41 19.80
CA PHE A 445 4.34 -3.35 20.59
C PHE A 445 5.33 -2.71 21.56
N GLU A 446 6.21 -3.51 22.17
CA GLU A 446 7.28 -3.03 23.05
C GLU A 446 8.30 -2.21 22.27
N ILE A 447 8.74 -2.72 21.12
CA ILE A 447 9.67 -2.01 20.22
C ILE A 447 9.07 -0.66 19.79
N TRP A 448 7.80 -0.66 19.36
CA TRP A 448 7.08 0.56 18.96
C TRP A 448 7.00 1.58 20.09
N ASN A 449 6.75 1.13 21.32
CA ASN A 449 6.53 1.99 22.48
C ASN A 449 7.79 2.30 23.30
N SER A 450 8.95 1.77 22.89
CA SER A 450 10.25 2.08 23.50
C SER A 450 10.54 3.58 23.48
N GLU A 451 11.30 4.06 24.48
CA GLU A 451 11.71 5.47 24.56
C GLU A 451 12.45 5.92 23.30
N LYS A 452 13.31 5.04 22.76
CA LYS A 452 14.08 5.29 21.53
C LYS A 452 13.14 5.51 20.33
N ALA A 453 12.18 4.61 20.10
CA ALA A 453 11.25 4.73 18.99
C ALA A 453 10.36 5.98 19.11
N LYS A 454 9.83 6.26 20.30
CA LYS A 454 9.04 7.49 20.56
C LYS A 454 9.86 8.76 20.31
N ARG A 455 11.11 8.79 20.75
CA ARG A 455 12.02 9.93 20.53
C ARG A 455 12.29 10.16 19.06
N ILE A 456 12.57 9.11 18.28
CA ILE A 456 12.80 9.24 16.83
C ILE A 456 11.55 9.75 16.10
N ARG A 457 10.37 9.22 16.42
CA ARG A 457 9.09 9.73 15.87
C ARG A 457 8.86 11.20 16.20
N SER A 458 9.20 11.65 17.41
CA SER A 458 9.09 13.07 17.79
C SER A 458 9.95 14.01 16.93
N TYR A 459 11.13 13.57 16.47
CA TYR A 459 11.96 14.37 15.58
C TYR A 459 11.30 14.57 14.22
N SER A 460 10.64 13.54 13.70
CA SER A 460 9.88 13.65 12.46
C SER A 460 8.70 14.62 12.59
N LYS A 461 7.95 14.55 13.69
CA LYS A 461 6.86 15.50 13.99
C LYS A 461 7.37 16.94 14.14
N ARG A 462 8.61 17.12 14.61
CA ARG A 462 9.23 18.46 14.70
C ARG A 462 9.65 18.96 13.33
N LEU A 463 10.26 18.11 12.50
CA LEU A 463 10.68 18.46 11.15
C LEU A 463 9.49 18.88 10.27
N SER A 464 8.32 18.29 10.49
CA SER A 464 7.15 18.59 9.67
C SER A 464 6.51 19.96 9.88
N LYS A 465 6.85 20.65 10.98
CA LYS A 465 6.23 21.94 11.33
C LYS A 465 6.77 23.13 10.53
N ARG A 466 8.03 23.09 10.11
CA ARG A 466 8.70 24.21 9.43
C ARG A 466 9.97 23.72 8.75
N PHE A 467 10.25 24.28 7.57
CA PHE A 467 11.55 24.09 6.92
C PHE A 467 12.70 24.57 7.80
N LEU A 468 13.78 23.79 7.80
CA LEU A 468 15.01 24.13 8.50
C LEU A 468 15.73 25.29 7.81
N CYS A 469 15.74 25.31 6.47
CA CYS A 469 16.42 26.35 5.68
C CYS A 469 15.42 27.33 5.05
N THR A 470 14.85 28.27 5.80
CA THR A 470 13.79 29.17 5.28
C THR A 470 14.26 30.23 4.28
N LYS A 471 15.57 30.48 4.16
CA LYS A 471 16.15 31.48 3.24
C LYS A 471 16.70 30.88 1.93
N CYS A 472 16.69 29.56 1.79
CA CYS A 472 17.23 28.88 0.61
C CYS A 472 16.13 28.73 -0.46
N GLU A 473 16.37 29.23 -1.68
CA GLU A 473 15.42 29.12 -2.80
C GLU A 473 15.11 27.65 -3.20
N PHE A 474 16.04 26.74 -2.91
CA PHE A 474 15.89 25.31 -3.16
C PHE A 474 15.37 24.52 -1.96
N ALA A 475 14.98 25.17 -0.86
CA ALA A 475 14.58 24.51 0.37
C ALA A 475 13.47 23.46 0.15
N ARG A 476 12.47 23.80 -0.67
CA ARG A 476 11.36 22.88 -1.02
C ARG A 476 11.83 21.60 -1.74
N PHE A 477 12.95 21.68 -2.45
CA PHE A 477 13.53 20.55 -3.17
C PHE A 477 14.57 19.79 -2.37
N CYS A 478 14.90 20.23 -1.15
CA CYS A 478 15.97 19.67 -0.34
C CYS A 478 15.43 18.68 0.70
N SER A 479 15.92 17.44 0.67
CA SER A 479 15.50 16.37 1.58
C SER A 479 15.83 16.60 3.04
N THR A 480 16.81 17.46 3.33
CA THR A 480 17.10 17.91 4.69
C THR A 480 15.87 18.54 5.38
N ASN A 481 14.96 19.14 4.60
CA ASN A 481 13.74 19.77 5.13
C ASN A 481 12.58 18.80 5.38
N TYR A 482 12.67 17.54 4.95
CA TYR A 482 11.56 16.60 5.04
C TYR A 482 11.92 15.18 5.50
N CYS A 483 13.21 14.82 5.57
CA CYS A 483 13.64 13.47 5.93
C CYS A 483 14.68 13.45 7.06
N ILE A 484 14.26 13.00 8.25
CA ILE A 484 15.17 12.83 9.39
C ILE A 484 16.24 11.75 9.15
N ALA A 485 15.96 10.76 8.29
CA ALA A 485 16.91 9.70 7.98
C ALA A 485 18.08 10.25 7.17
N GLU A 486 17.79 11.12 6.20
CA GLU A 486 18.83 11.78 5.41
C GLU A 486 19.65 12.76 6.23
N ASN A 487 19.00 13.48 7.15
CA ASN A 487 19.70 14.30 8.13
C ASN A 487 20.67 13.46 8.97
N PHE A 488 20.22 12.30 9.44
CA PHE A 488 21.04 11.41 10.23
C PHE A 488 22.24 10.85 9.45
N ILE A 489 22.03 10.42 8.21
CA ILE A 489 23.11 9.93 7.34
C ILE A 489 24.14 11.03 7.11
N LYS A 490 23.69 12.24 6.76
CA LYS A 490 24.56 13.35 6.38
C LYS A 490 25.28 14.00 7.56
N PHE A 491 24.59 14.21 8.69
CA PHE A 491 25.07 15.01 9.81
C PHE A 491 25.26 14.22 11.11
N GLY A 492 24.87 12.94 11.16
CA GLY A 492 24.85 12.14 12.39
C GLY A 492 23.76 12.60 13.39
N LYS A 493 22.83 13.46 12.96
CA LYS A 493 21.77 14.04 13.79
C LYS A 493 20.44 13.99 13.04
N PHE A 494 19.36 13.62 13.73
CA PHE A 494 18.01 13.59 13.14
C PHE A 494 17.51 15.00 12.74
N ILE A 495 17.94 16.02 13.48
CA ILE A 495 17.67 17.43 13.21
C ILE A 495 19.01 18.17 13.31
N PRO A 496 19.56 18.66 12.18
CA PRO A 496 20.83 19.37 12.15
C PRO A 496 20.73 20.75 12.83
N SER A 497 21.87 21.27 13.34
CA SER A 497 21.96 22.64 13.85
C SER A 497 22.07 23.66 12.71
N GLU A 498 21.90 24.94 13.02
CA GLU A 498 22.14 26.01 12.03
C GLU A 498 23.58 25.98 11.50
N GLU A 499 24.57 25.67 12.35
CA GLU A 499 25.96 25.48 11.93
C GLU A 499 26.13 24.30 10.95
N ASP A 500 25.47 23.17 11.20
CA ASP A 500 25.49 22.01 10.30
C ASP A 500 24.88 22.38 8.94
N LEU A 501 23.82 23.18 8.93
CA LEU A 501 23.16 23.67 7.73
C LEU A 501 24.01 24.70 6.98
N ASN A 502 24.72 25.59 7.69
CA ASN A 502 25.63 26.58 7.11
C ASN A 502 26.90 25.94 6.50
N LYS A 503 27.31 24.77 7.01
CA LYS A 503 28.37 23.94 6.41
C LYS A 503 27.95 23.31 5.08
N CYS A 504 26.67 23.40 4.70
CA CYS A 504 26.24 23.08 3.35
C CYS A 504 26.78 24.16 2.40
N LYS A 505 28.06 24.02 2.00
CA LYS A 505 28.54 24.60 0.75
C LYS A 505 27.66 24.01 -0.34
N ILE A 506 27.09 24.86 -1.21
CA ILE A 506 26.08 24.57 -2.25
C ILE A 506 24.66 24.91 -1.82
#